data_AF-A0A3C0B883-F1
#
_entry.id   AF-A0A3C0B883-F1
#
_cell.length_a   1.000
_cell.length_b   1.000
_cell.length_c   1.000
_cell.angle_alpha   90.00
_cell.angle_beta   90.00
_cell.angle_gamma   90.00
#
_symmetry.space_group_name_H-M   'P 1'
#
loop_
_entity.id
_entity.type
_entity.pdbx_description
1 polymer ?
#
loop_
_entity_poly.entity_id
_entity_poly.type
_entity_poly.pdbx_seq_one_letter_code
_entity_poly.pdbx_strand_id
1 'polypeptide(L)' 'DAYPTALKIALYRSIGELMDALKRLVVVFREKGKEFAEVIKMGRTQLQDAVPMTLGQEFDAFATTLEEEVARLSQNRQ' A
#
# COMPACT_ATOMS: atom_id res chain seq x y z
N ASP A 1 26.76 -12.47 -20.19
CA ASP A 1 26.83 -11.18 -19.46
C ASP A 1 25.73 -10.20 -19.92
N ALA A 2 25.55 -9.97 -21.22
CA ALA A 2 24.57 -9.02 -21.75
C ALA A 2 23.12 -9.31 -21.33
N TYR A 3 22.68 -10.57 -21.42
CA TYR A 3 21.31 -10.97 -21.06
C TYR A 3 20.94 -10.68 -19.58
N PRO A 4 21.66 -11.22 -18.57
CA PRO A 4 21.32 -10.95 -17.17
C PRO A 4 21.48 -9.47 -16.79
N THR A 5 22.40 -8.73 -17.41
CA THR A 5 22.55 -7.28 -17.21
C THR A 5 21.35 -6.51 -17.74
N ALA A 6 20.89 -6.80 -18.96
CA ALA A 6 19.71 -6.17 -19.55
C ALA A 6 18.45 -6.42 -18.70
N LEU A 7 18.29 -7.64 -18.18
CA LEU A 7 17.18 -7.99 -17.30
C LEU A 7 17.18 -7.18 -15.99
N LYS A 8 18.33 -7.06 -15.33
CA LYS A 8 18.45 -6.25 -14.09
C LYS A 8 18.10 -4.79 -14.34
N ILE A 9 18.54 -4.21 -15.45
CA ILE A 9 18.21 -2.82 -15.83
C ILE A 9 16.70 -2.67 -16.07
N ALA A 10 16.08 -3.63 -16.77
CA ALA A 10 14.64 -3.61 -17.01
C ALA A 10 13.85 -3.67 -15.69
N LEU A 11 14.19 -4.61 -14.81
CA LEU A 11 13.55 -4.73 -13.49
C LEU A 11 13.74 -3.47 -12.64
N TYR A 12 14.94 -2.90 -12.61
CA TYR A 12 15.21 -1.66 -11.89
C TYR A 12 14.29 -0.52 -12.32
N ARG A 13 13.98 -0.40 -13.62
CA ARG A 13 13.06 0.60 -14.15
C ARG A 13 11.61 0.29 -13.79
N SER A 14 11.15 -0.93 -14.07
CA SER A 14 9.76 -1.34 -13.81
C SER A 14 9.39 -1.28 -12.33
N ILE A 15 10.31 -1.63 -11.42
CA ILE A 15 10.08 -1.48 -9.97
C ILE A 15 9.93 0.01 -9.60
N GLY A 16 10.68 0.90 -10.25
CA GLY A 16 10.50 2.34 -10.05
C GLY A 16 9.11 2.83 -10.41
N GLU A 17 8.60 2.45 -11.58
CA GLU A 17 7.25 2.79 -12.03
C GLU A 17 6.16 2.22 -11.11
N LEU A 18 6.35 0.98 -10.65
CA LEU A 18 5.46 0.34 -9.67
C LEU A 18 5.43 1.10 -8.34
N MET A 19 6.60 1.47 -7.80
CA MET A 19 6.69 2.23 -6.56
C MET A 19 5.96 3.58 -6.67
N ASP A 20 6.07 4.27 -7.81
CA ASP A 20 5.37 5.54 -8.01
C ASP A 20 3.84 5.37 -8.05
N ALA A 21 3.35 4.28 -8.66
CA ALA A 21 1.94 3.94 -8.63
C ALA A 21 1.44 3.62 -7.21
N LEU A 22 2.21 2.82 -6.45
CA LEU A 22 1.90 2.49 -5.06
C LEU A 22 1.88 3.73 -4.16
N LYS A 23 2.84 4.64 -4.30
CA LYS A 23 2.86 5.91 -3.55
C LYS A 23 1.62 6.76 -3.82
N ARG A 24 1.19 6.87 -5.08
CA ARG A 24 -0.06 7.56 -5.42
C ARG A 24 -1.27 6.89 -4.77
N LEU A 25 -1.32 5.56 -4.77
CA LEU A 25 -2.39 4.80 -4.12
C LEU A 25 -2.41 5.02 -2.59
N VAL A 26 -1.24 5.04 -1.94
CA VAL A 26 -1.10 5.36 -0.51
C VAL A 26 -1.70 6.73 -0.21
N VAL A 27 -1.36 7.75 -1.00
CA VAL A 27 -1.90 9.11 -0.82
C VAL A 27 -3.43 9.09 -0.89
N VAL A 28 -4.01 8.46 -1.91
CA VAL A 28 -5.47 8.38 -2.06
C VAL A 28 -6.12 7.62 -0.90
N PHE A 29 -5.52 6.54 -0.41
CA PHE A 29 -6.03 5.83 0.77
C PHE A 29 -5.95 6.68 2.05
N ARG A 30 -4.89 7.46 2.25
CA ARG A 30 -4.78 8.41 3.37
C ARG A 30 -5.82 9.52 3.29
N GLU A 31 -6.09 10.04 2.09
CA GLU A 31 -7.14 11.04 1.86
C GLU A 31 -8.52 10.47 2.21
N LYS A 32 -8.82 9.25 1.75
CA LYS A 32 -10.07 8.55 2.09
C LYS A 32 -10.15 8.15 3.56
N GLY A 33 -9.02 7.82 4.20
CA GLY A 33 -8.92 7.61 5.64
C GLY A 33 -9.43 8.82 6.43
N LYS A 34 -8.97 10.01 6.04
CA LYS A 34 -9.43 11.29 6.62
C LYS A 34 -10.91 11.58 6.32
N GLU A 35 -11.34 11.38 5.07
CA GLU A 35 -12.74 11.58 4.65
C GLU A 35 -13.71 10.70 5.45
N PHE A 36 -13.29 9.48 5.82
CA PHE A 36 -14.12 8.50 6.52
C PHE A 36 -13.81 8.40 8.03
N ALA A 37 -13.11 9.38 8.60
CA ALA A 37 -12.68 9.35 10.00
C ALA A 37 -13.84 9.16 10.99
N GLU A 38 -15.03 9.70 10.68
CA GLU A 38 -16.21 9.65 11.55
C GLU A 38 -17.24 8.58 11.14
N VAL A 39 -16.98 7.82 10.07
CA VAL A 39 -17.91 6.79 9.59
C VAL A 39 -17.75 5.52 10.43
N ILE A 40 -18.61 5.32 11.41
CA ILE A 40 -18.59 4.13 12.29
C ILE A 40 -19.14 2.91 11.54
N LYS A 41 -18.44 1.77 11.64
CA LYS A 41 -18.83 0.46 11.11
C LYS A 41 -18.49 -0.67 12.07
N MET A 42 -19.08 -1.85 11.86
CA MET A 42 -18.63 -3.06 12.54
C MET A 42 -17.35 -3.61 11.92
N GLY A 43 -16.32 -3.82 12.75
CA GLY A 43 -15.19 -4.67 12.41
C GLY A 43 -15.62 -6.13 12.33
N ARG A 44 -14.92 -6.91 11.48
CA ARG A 44 -15.18 -8.35 11.32
C ARG A 44 -13.89 -9.15 11.43
N THR A 45 -13.87 -10.18 12.26
CA THR A 45 -12.78 -11.17 12.37
C THR A 45 -13.33 -12.54 12.00
N GLN A 46 -12.65 -13.28 11.12
CA GLN A 46 -13.19 -14.52 10.55
C GLN A 46 -14.61 -14.35 9.94
N LEU A 47 -14.88 -13.15 9.40
CA LEU A 47 -16.18 -12.73 8.87
C LEU A 47 -17.32 -12.67 9.92
N GLN A 48 -17.03 -12.82 11.21
CA GLN A 48 -17.97 -12.61 12.30
C GLN A 48 -17.82 -11.21 12.90
N ASP A 49 -18.91 -10.67 13.43
CA ASP A 49 -18.91 -9.36 14.07
C ASP A 49 -17.95 -9.35 15.28
N ALA A 50 -17.08 -8.34 15.32
CA ALA A 50 -16.08 -8.16 16.37
C ALA A 50 -16.43 -6.95 17.24
N VAL A 51 -15.70 -5.85 17.10
CA VAL A 51 -15.96 -4.57 17.79
C VAL A 51 -16.12 -3.42 16.78
N PRO A 52 -16.85 -2.34 17.13
CA PRO A 52 -16.95 -1.16 16.27
C PRO A 52 -15.60 -0.51 16.01
N MET A 53 -15.45 0.05 14.81
CA MET A 53 -14.31 0.83 14.36
C MET A 53 -14.77 1.88 13.33
N THR A 54 -13.89 2.77 12.88
CA THR A 54 -14.23 3.69 11.79
C THR A 54 -13.76 3.14 10.44
N LEU A 55 -14.48 3.49 9.37
CA LEU A 55 -14.05 3.18 8.01
C LEU A 55 -12.74 3.90 7.68
N GLY A 56 -12.51 5.08 8.27
CA GLY A 56 -11.23 5.77 8.20
C GLY A 56 -10.05 4.92 8.71
N GLN A 57 -10.21 4.26 9.86
CA GLN A 57 -9.18 3.36 10.41
C GLN A 57 -8.85 2.20 9.46
N GLU A 58 -9.84 1.65 8.75
CA GLU A 58 -9.62 0.58 7.78
C GLU A 58 -8.85 1.07 6.55
N PHE A 59 -9.20 2.26 6.03
CA PHE A 59 -8.48 2.88 4.91
C PHE A 59 -7.04 3.27 5.27
N ASP A 60 -6.82 3.77 6.49
CA ASP A 60 -5.47 4.05 7.00
C ASP A 60 -4.64 2.79 7.17
N ALA A 61 -5.26 1.65 7.54
CA ALA A 61 -4.57 0.37 7.59
C ALA A 61 -4.09 -0.08 6.20
N PHE A 62 -4.95 0.05 5.16
CA PHE A 62 -4.53 -0.23 3.78
C PHE A 62 -3.35 0.63 3.34
N ALA A 63 -3.40 1.94 3.63
CA ALA A 63 -2.30 2.85 3.32
C ALA A 63 -1.00 2.44 4.01
N THR A 64 -1.07 2.09 5.30
CA THR A 64 0.09 1.71 6.11
C THR A 64 0.77 0.45 5.58
N THR A 65 0.01 -0.60 5.26
CA THR A 65 0.58 -1.81 4.67
C THR A 65 1.27 -1.52 3.33
N LEU A 66 0.64 -0.73 2.45
CA LEU A 66 1.25 -0.41 1.16
C LEU A 66 2.51 0.46 1.28
N GLU A 67 2.56 1.34 2.28
CA GLU A 67 3.73 2.17 2.58
C GLU A 67 4.93 1.32 3.02
N GLU A 68 4.69 0.29 3.84
CA GLU A 68 5.71 -0.71 4.20
C GLU A 68 6.21 -1.47 2.96
N GLU A 69 5.32 -1.87 2.04
CA GLU A 69 5.72 -2.55 0.80
C GLU A 69 6.55 -1.65 -0.13
N VAL A 70 6.25 -0.36 -0.21
CA VAL A 70 7.09 0.61 -0.94
C VAL A 70 8.49 0.66 -0.34
N ALA A 71 8.63 0.65 0.99
CA ALA A 71 9.94 0.62 1.65
C ALA A 71 10.71 -0.68 1.33
N ARG A 72 10.04 -1.84 1.39
CA ARG A 72 10.63 -3.14 1.01
C ARG A 72 11.11 -3.17 -0.44
N LEU A 73 10.29 -2.67 -1.37
CA LEU A 73 10.66 -2.59 -2.79
C LEU A 73 11.86 -1.66 -3.01
N SER A 74 11.92 -0.54 -2.28
CA SER A 74 13.05 0.38 -2.35
C SER A 74 14.36 -0.26 -1.87
N GLN A 75 14.31 -1.10 -0.85
CA GLN A 75 15.48 -1.82 -0.34
C GLN A 75 15.99 -2.86 -1.35
N ASN A 76 15.07 -3.61 -1.97
CA ASN A 76 15.43 -4.66 -2.94
C ASN A 76 15.82 -4.13 -4.33
N ARG A 77 15.60 -2.84 -4.60
CA ARG A 77 15.97 -2.19 -5.86
C ARG A 77 17.45 -1.78 -5.93
N GLN A 78 18.23 -2.01 -4.86
CA GLN A 78 19.67 -1.71 -4.79
C GLN A 78 20.51 -2.62 -5.69
#